data_AF-A0A929G5G2-F1
#
_entry.id   AF-A0A929G5G2-F1
#
_cell.length_a   1.000
_cell.length_b   1.000
_cell.length_c   1.000
_cell.angle_alpha   90.00
_cell.angle_beta   90.00
_cell.angle_gamma   90.00
#
_symmetry.space_group_name_H-M   'P 1'
#
loop_
_entity.id
_entity.type
_entity.pdbx_description
1 polymer ?
#
loop_
_entity_poly.entity_id
_entity_poly.type
_entity_poly.pdbx_seq_one_letter_code
_entity_poly.pdbx_strand_id
1 'polypeptide(L)'
;KLLDPVKGYWTGTNENAVKNSHGTVTEVALYSIMENPMTACGCFECIVMYIPEAEGVMVVSREDPSMTPAGMTFSTLAGVAGGGLQTPGVMGVGKFYMTSPKFLSADGGFKRVVWMSSFLKESMAAEFKDVAEREGAPDLIDLIADERNVTTVDELVAWLKEKNHPVLEMGVMQAAAGEVEEVPEAAAPVPVEEPKVEKPEVVKELEPVVAEAAPAPAPEPVVPPALAPAPAPMTVPGVPVSADVQQIAQISAGIVVDSFRRALEAALRELGGTVPAVPVAPVAPIAPVAAPAAPEVAAPLVKKRVRPVVPPWSEDKETSLEILKEKWMGSVRDVTLGATAAEGGTRTSTVTVGGQTVMPFLDFEGETGHKPVVAIEIQDRKPDDWSPLLMESWGDAMNDPGEWAKAAEKAGADIILLQLSLTDADGNPNTPENARAAVRKVLKATGLPLIVQGPGQVDADNELLVPVAEEAVGERIVLGVCEEKNYRTIVAAALAHGQLVTARTAMDVNLAKQLNILVSDMGLSLDRILMDPT
;
A
#
# COMPACT_ATOMS: atom_id res chain seq x y z
N LYS A 1 26.92 4.04 -16.02
CA LYS A 1 28.26 4.58 -15.69
C LYS A 1 28.29 4.98 -14.22
N LEU A 2 29.39 4.74 -13.49
CA LEU A 2 29.55 5.20 -12.10
C LEU A 2 29.87 6.71 -12.11
N LEU A 3 29.13 7.50 -11.34
CA LEU A 3 29.29 8.94 -11.21
C LEU A 3 30.06 9.29 -9.92
N ASP A 4 29.66 8.70 -8.79
CA ASP A 4 30.32 8.89 -7.50
C ASP A 4 30.54 7.53 -6.80
N PRO A 5 31.81 7.08 -6.63
CA PRO A 5 32.13 5.80 -5.99
C PRO A 5 31.90 5.76 -4.47
N VAL A 6 31.84 6.92 -3.80
CA VAL A 6 31.66 7.05 -2.35
C VAL A 6 30.20 6.98 -1.99
N LYS A 7 29.38 7.83 -2.62
CA LYS A 7 27.91 7.89 -2.38
C LYS A 7 27.13 6.85 -3.19
N GLY A 8 27.76 6.34 -4.25
CA GLY A 8 27.16 5.31 -5.10
C GLY A 8 26.17 5.87 -6.11
N TYR A 9 26.46 7.03 -6.71
CA TYR A 9 25.65 7.55 -7.81
C TYR A 9 26.01 6.84 -9.13
N TRP A 10 24.98 6.43 -9.87
CA TRP A 10 25.14 5.77 -11.15
C TRP A 10 24.19 6.38 -12.18
N THR A 11 24.70 6.64 -13.38
CA THR A 11 23.91 7.19 -14.49
C THR A 11 22.66 6.36 -14.77
N GLY A 12 22.78 5.03 -14.86
CA GLY A 12 21.63 4.17 -15.16
C GLY A 12 20.62 4.09 -14.02
N THR A 13 21.06 4.24 -12.77
CA THR A 13 20.14 4.30 -11.62
C THR A 13 19.37 5.62 -11.63
N ASN A 14 20.06 6.75 -11.84
CA ASN A 14 19.42 8.07 -11.88
C ASN A 14 18.47 8.19 -13.10
N GLU A 15 18.87 7.73 -14.28
CA GLU A 15 18.02 7.71 -15.48
C GLU A 15 16.74 6.88 -15.27
N ASN A 16 16.86 5.70 -14.65
CA ASN A 16 15.70 4.88 -14.31
C ASN A 16 14.83 5.52 -13.22
N ALA A 17 15.43 6.16 -12.22
CA ALA A 17 14.70 6.87 -11.18
C ALA A 17 13.85 7.99 -11.79
N VAL A 18 14.46 8.87 -12.60
CA VAL A 18 13.76 9.94 -13.33
C VAL A 18 12.63 9.40 -14.18
N LYS A 19 12.89 8.33 -14.95
CA LYS A 19 11.89 7.73 -15.84
C LYS A 19 10.69 7.18 -15.06
N ASN A 20 10.95 6.40 -14.02
CA ASN A 20 9.90 5.66 -13.30
C ASN A 20 9.18 6.53 -12.26
N SER A 21 9.82 7.58 -11.75
CA SER A 21 9.20 8.52 -10.82
C SER A 21 8.54 9.71 -11.55
N HIS A 22 8.46 9.70 -12.88
CA HIS A 22 7.99 10.84 -13.68
C HIS A 22 8.71 12.17 -13.34
N GLY A 23 10.02 12.10 -13.07
CA GLY A 23 10.85 13.26 -12.75
C GLY A 23 10.82 13.73 -11.30
N THR A 24 10.03 13.13 -10.41
CA THR A 24 10.00 13.49 -8.97
C THR A 24 11.30 13.13 -8.23
N VAL A 25 11.98 12.06 -8.63
CA VAL A 25 13.27 11.61 -8.07
C VAL A 25 14.32 11.70 -9.17
N THR A 26 15.30 12.57 -8.98
CA THR A 26 16.33 12.86 -9.98
C THR A 26 17.62 12.09 -9.76
N GLU A 27 17.98 11.87 -8.50
CA GLU A 27 19.22 11.21 -8.10
C GLU A 27 18.99 10.25 -6.95
N VAL A 28 19.73 9.14 -6.96
CA VAL A 28 19.67 8.14 -5.89
C VAL A 28 21.08 7.75 -5.48
N ALA A 29 21.43 8.04 -4.22
CA ALA A 29 22.66 7.56 -3.59
C ALA A 29 22.41 6.17 -3.00
N LEU A 30 23.19 5.17 -3.43
CA LEU A 30 23.03 3.81 -2.93
C LEU A 30 23.67 3.60 -1.55
N TYR A 31 24.65 4.45 -1.19
CA TYR A 31 25.51 4.22 -0.01
C TYR A 31 25.39 5.31 1.06
N SER A 32 24.46 6.27 0.91
CA SER A 32 24.17 7.31 1.91
C SER A 32 22.68 7.30 2.27
N ILE A 33 22.37 7.40 3.56
CA ILE A 33 21.04 7.65 4.09
C ILE A 33 20.76 9.15 4.22
N MET A 34 21.80 9.98 4.32
CA MET A 34 21.68 11.42 4.55
C MET A 34 21.46 12.21 3.27
N GLU A 35 21.96 11.72 2.13
CA GLU A 35 21.87 12.42 0.85
C GLU A 35 21.18 11.54 -0.19
N ASN A 36 20.08 12.03 -0.76
CA ASN A 36 19.32 11.36 -1.81
C ASN A 36 19.14 9.84 -1.58
N PRO A 37 18.64 9.42 -0.40
CA PRO A 37 18.56 8.01 -0.05
C PRO A 37 17.70 7.23 -1.04
N MET A 38 17.88 5.91 -1.09
CA MET A 38 17.03 5.05 -1.92
C MET A 38 15.57 5.17 -1.50
N THR A 39 14.68 5.25 -2.50
CA THR A 39 13.25 5.11 -2.28
C THR A 39 12.93 3.65 -1.99
N ALA A 40 11.99 3.42 -1.08
CA ALA A 40 11.57 2.07 -0.74
C ALA A 40 10.06 1.90 -0.95
N CYS A 41 9.69 0.75 -1.50
CA CYS A 41 8.34 0.23 -1.39
C CYS A 41 8.09 -0.18 0.07
N GLY A 42 6.84 -0.15 0.55
CA GLY A 42 6.47 -0.57 1.91
C GLY A 42 6.83 -2.02 2.25
N CYS A 43 7.42 -2.81 1.33
CA CYS A 43 7.80 -4.21 1.53
C CYS A 43 9.17 -4.45 2.19
N PHE A 44 9.86 -3.44 2.74
CA PHE A 44 11.13 -3.64 3.44
C PHE A 44 10.98 -4.48 4.73
N GLU A 45 12.03 -5.23 5.07
CA GLU A 45 12.12 -6.04 6.29
C GLU A 45 12.54 -5.19 7.51
N CYS A 46 13.31 -4.13 7.27
CA CYS A 46 13.80 -3.23 8.32
C CYS A 46 13.70 -1.76 7.89
N ILE A 47 13.57 -0.87 8.87
CA ILE A 47 13.72 0.58 8.68
C ILE A 47 15.00 1.02 9.37
N VAL A 48 15.86 1.73 8.65
CA VAL A 48 17.00 2.44 9.22
C VAL A 48 16.59 3.90 9.41
N MET A 49 16.78 4.44 10.61
CA MET A 49 16.48 5.83 10.91
C MET A 49 17.65 6.47 11.66
N TYR A 50 18.04 7.67 11.24
CA TYR A 50 19.04 8.50 11.88
C TYR A 50 18.49 9.12 13.17
N ILE A 51 19.31 9.07 14.23
CA ILE A 51 19.05 9.65 15.55
C ILE A 51 20.09 10.74 15.79
N PRO A 52 19.74 12.02 15.61
CA PRO A 52 20.68 13.14 15.69
C PRO A 52 21.45 13.19 17.02
N GLU A 53 20.76 12.97 18.14
CA GLU A 53 21.36 13.06 19.48
C GLU A 53 22.42 11.98 19.74
N ALA A 54 22.35 10.87 19.00
CA ALA A 54 23.30 9.77 19.07
C ALA A 54 24.34 9.78 17.93
N GLU A 55 24.18 10.66 16.94
CA GLU A 55 24.99 10.71 15.69
C GLU A 55 25.10 9.33 15.03
N GLY A 56 24.03 8.56 15.11
CA GLY A 56 23.99 7.16 14.68
C GLY A 56 22.62 6.79 14.14
N VAL A 57 22.49 5.55 13.67
CA VAL A 57 21.25 5.03 13.12
C VAL A 57 20.67 3.94 14.02
N MET A 58 19.35 3.95 14.16
CA MET A 58 18.60 2.82 14.71
C MET A 58 18.06 1.94 13.57
N VAL A 59 17.97 0.64 13.82
CA VAL A 59 17.42 -0.34 12.88
C VAL A 59 16.24 -1.07 13.52
N VAL A 60 15.06 -0.92 12.93
CA VAL A 60 13.82 -1.48 13.46
C VAL A 60 13.35 -2.61 12.54
N SER A 61 13.11 -3.80 13.10
CA SER A 61 12.53 -4.92 12.36
C SER A 61 11.04 -4.75 12.16
N ARG A 62 10.51 -5.22 11.02
CA ARG A 62 9.07 -5.32 10.81
C ARG A 62 8.38 -6.22 11.84
N GLU A 63 9.09 -7.21 12.34
CA GLU A 63 8.64 -8.18 13.34
C GLU A 63 8.64 -7.64 14.77
N ASP A 64 9.13 -6.40 14.99
CA ASP A 64 9.20 -5.77 16.30
C ASP A 64 8.04 -4.77 16.50
N PRO A 65 7.04 -5.08 17.34
CA PRO A 65 5.92 -4.18 17.63
C PRO A 65 6.27 -3.12 18.70
N SER A 66 7.49 -3.15 19.24
CA SER A 66 7.87 -2.38 20.40
C SER A 66 8.06 -0.91 20.08
N MET A 67 8.17 -0.11 21.14
CA MET A 67 8.45 1.30 21.01
C MET A 67 9.93 1.57 20.83
N THR A 68 10.27 2.33 19.79
CA THR A 68 11.65 2.71 19.49
C THR A 68 12.06 3.92 20.33
N PRO A 69 13.37 4.17 20.49
CA PRO A 69 13.88 5.38 21.15
C PRO A 69 13.32 6.68 20.56
N ALA A 70 12.97 6.69 19.26
CA ALA A 70 12.39 7.84 18.58
C ALA A 70 10.89 8.07 18.87
N GLY A 71 10.27 7.28 19.75
CA GLY A 71 8.86 7.44 20.13
C GLY A 71 7.87 7.02 19.04
N MET A 72 8.30 6.22 18.05
CA MET A 72 7.47 5.68 16.98
C MET A 72 7.57 4.15 16.88
N THR A 73 6.47 3.47 16.50
CA THR A 73 6.49 2.05 16.15
C THR A 73 6.99 1.87 14.72
N PHE A 74 7.32 0.62 14.33
CA PHE A 74 7.60 0.29 12.93
C PHE A 74 6.49 0.75 11.98
N SER A 75 5.22 0.56 12.35
CA SER A 75 4.07 0.95 11.52
C SER A 75 4.01 2.45 11.25
N THR A 76 4.34 3.28 12.25
CA THR A 76 4.40 4.74 12.07
C THR A 76 5.59 5.14 11.20
N LEU A 77 6.76 4.53 11.43
CA LEU A 77 7.97 4.78 10.62
C LEU A 77 7.80 4.35 9.16
N ALA A 78 7.04 3.29 8.90
CA ALA A 78 6.82 2.81 7.54
C ALA A 78 6.12 3.85 6.65
N GLY A 79 5.28 4.71 7.22
CA GLY A 79 4.63 5.80 6.50
C GLY A 79 5.59 6.88 6.00
N VAL A 80 6.75 7.06 6.64
CA VAL A 80 7.77 8.05 6.24
C VAL A 80 8.95 7.45 5.47
N ALA A 81 9.14 6.13 5.59
CA ALA A 81 10.18 5.38 4.88
C ALA A 81 9.70 4.80 3.53
N GLY A 82 8.39 4.63 3.36
CA GLY A 82 7.76 4.03 2.18
C GLY A 82 7.19 5.05 1.18
N GLY A 83 6.37 4.57 0.24
CA GLY A 83 5.60 5.43 -0.66
C GLY A 83 6.42 6.11 -1.77
N GLY A 84 7.64 5.66 -2.02
CA GLY A 84 8.50 6.24 -3.06
C GLY A 84 9.10 7.60 -2.70
N LEU A 85 9.02 8.02 -1.43
CA LEU A 85 9.59 9.26 -0.93
C LEU A 85 11.08 9.11 -0.62
N GLN A 86 11.86 10.17 -0.85
CA GLN A 86 13.24 10.28 -0.35
C GLN A 86 13.24 11.14 0.91
N THR A 87 13.39 10.50 2.07
CA THR A 87 13.45 11.19 3.36
C THR A 87 14.88 11.07 3.91
N PRO A 88 15.70 12.13 3.86
CA PRO A 88 17.04 12.12 4.46
C PRO A 88 17.02 11.61 5.90
N GLY A 89 17.89 10.65 6.20
CA GLY A 89 17.97 10.01 7.50
C GLY A 89 16.97 8.86 7.71
N VAL A 90 16.08 8.54 6.77
CA VAL A 90 15.15 7.41 6.89
C VAL A 90 15.17 6.57 5.61
N MET A 91 15.40 5.26 5.74
CA MET A 91 15.47 4.36 4.58
C MET A 91 14.98 2.96 4.93
N GLY A 92 14.06 2.43 4.12
CA GLY A 92 13.66 1.03 4.16
C GLY A 92 14.71 0.12 3.53
N VAL A 93 15.05 -0.99 4.18
CA VAL A 93 16.08 -1.94 3.71
C VAL A 93 15.66 -3.40 3.91
N GLY A 94 16.21 -4.29 3.08
CA GLY A 94 16.23 -5.72 3.38
C GLY A 94 17.28 -6.01 4.46
N LYS A 95 17.03 -7.00 5.34
CA LYS A 95 17.91 -7.23 6.49
C LYS A 95 19.33 -7.63 6.11
N PHE A 96 19.49 -8.35 5.00
CA PHE A 96 20.80 -8.72 4.45
C PHE A 96 21.58 -7.55 3.86
N TYR A 97 20.95 -6.40 3.58
CA TYR A 97 21.71 -5.25 3.11
C TYR A 97 22.74 -4.79 4.15
N MET A 98 22.42 -4.91 5.44
CA MET A 98 23.32 -4.57 6.55
C MET A 98 24.60 -5.39 6.58
N THR A 99 24.62 -6.58 5.97
CA THR A 99 25.82 -7.42 5.92
C THR A 99 26.78 -6.99 4.81
N SER A 100 26.32 -6.15 3.88
CA SER A 100 27.11 -5.65 2.77
C SER A 100 28.23 -4.72 3.23
N PRO A 101 29.44 -4.78 2.63
CA PRO A 101 30.48 -3.75 2.81
C PRO A 101 30.06 -2.35 2.32
N LYS A 102 28.95 -2.26 1.58
CA LYS A 102 28.39 -1.00 1.06
C LYS A 102 27.27 -0.44 1.92
N PHE A 103 26.85 -1.15 2.96
CA PHE A 103 25.84 -0.65 3.89
C PHE A 103 26.29 0.68 4.49
N LEU A 104 25.58 1.76 4.14
CA LEU A 104 25.83 3.14 4.56
C LEU A 104 27.31 3.57 4.52
N SER A 105 28.08 3.05 3.57
CA SER A 105 29.54 3.24 3.59
C SER A 105 29.96 4.70 3.42
N ALA A 106 29.09 5.56 2.87
CA ALA A 106 29.33 7.00 2.79
C ALA A 106 29.17 7.70 4.15
N ASP A 107 28.37 7.13 5.06
CA ASP A 107 27.96 7.78 6.32
C ASP A 107 28.60 7.13 7.57
N GLY A 108 29.54 6.19 7.39
CA GLY A 108 30.24 5.49 8.47
C GLY A 108 29.84 4.02 8.66
N GLY A 109 28.91 3.54 7.82
CA GLY A 109 28.57 2.13 7.68
C GLY A 109 27.99 1.49 8.93
N PHE A 110 28.24 0.19 9.09
CA PHE A 110 27.63 -0.60 10.17
C PHE A 110 28.02 -0.12 11.58
N LYS A 111 29.17 0.56 11.73
CA LYS A 111 29.59 1.17 13.01
C LYS A 111 28.68 2.30 13.48
N ARG A 112 27.85 2.87 12.59
CA ARG A 112 26.84 3.87 12.95
C ARG A 112 25.59 3.26 13.58
N VAL A 113 25.39 1.95 13.55
CA VAL A 113 24.21 1.34 14.17
C VAL A 113 24.36 1.43 15.68
N VAL A 114 23.44 2.14 16.33
CA VAL A 114 23.47 2.39 17.79
C VAL A 114 22.35 1.69 18.54
N TRP A 115 21.27 1.35 17.84
CA TRP A 115 20.13 0.63 18.36
C TRP A 115 19.60 -0.34 17.30
N MET A 116 19.21 -1.55 17.70
CA MET A 116 18.67 -2.56 16.80
C MET A 116 17.67 -3.46 17.52
N SER A 117 16.52 -3.73 16.91
CA SER A 117 15.54 -4.70 17.45
C SER A 117 16.21 -6.02 17.84
N SER A 118 15.92 -6.52 19.05
CA SER A 118 16.55 -7.74 19.57
C SER A 118 16.35 -8.96 18.66
N PHE A 119 15.17 -9.06 18.03
CA PHE A 119 14.87 -10.10 17.05
C PHE A 119 15.87 -10.14 15.90
N LEU A 120 16.33 -8.99 15.39
CA LEU A 120 17.36 -8.93 14.35
C LEU A 120 18.71 -9.36 14.88
N LYS A 121 19.10 -8.89 16.08
CA LYS A 121 20.36 -9.29 16.73
C LYS A 121 20.43 -10.81 16.92
N GLU A 122 19.31 -11.44 17.26
CA GLU A 122 19.23 -12.88 17.49
C GLU A 122 19.14 -13.69 16.20
N SER A 123 18.28 -13.28 15.27
CA SER A 123 18.04 -14.02 14.01
C SER A 123 19.20 -13.94 13.02
N MET A 124 20.02 -12.88 13.08
CA MET A 124 21.18 -12.66 12.20
C MET A 124 22.51 -12.61 12.98
N ALA A 125 22.58 -13.25 14.14
CA ALA A 125 23.73 -13.17 15.04
C ALA A 125 25.05 -13.59 14.37
N ALA A 126 25.03 -14.62 13.51
CA ALA A 126 26.23 -15.11 12.85
C ALA A 126 26.72 -14.11 11.79
N GLU A 127 25.80 -13.62 10.97
CA GLU A 127 26.05 -12.67 9.89
C GLU A 127 26.57 -11.33 10.44
N PHE A 128 25.97 -10.83 11.51
CA PHE A 128 26.41 -9.58 12.14
C PHE A 128 27.73 -9.72 12.87
N LYS A 129 28.05 -10.91 13.39
CA LYS A 129 29.38 -11.18 13.93
C LYS A 129 30.45 -11.11 12.84
N ASP A 130 30.22 -11.72 11.68
CA ASP A 130 31.15 -11.66 10.55
C ASP A 130 31.36 -10.21 10.07
N VAL A 131 30.30 -9.40 10.08
CA VAL A 131 30.37 -7.96 9.80
C VAL A 131 31.21 -7.24 10.85
N ALA A 132 30.93 -7.45 12.14
CA ALA A 132 31.65 -6.83 13.25
C ALA A 132 33.16 -7.15 13.19
N GLU A 133 33.52 -8.40 12.90
CA GLU A 133 34.91 -8.82 12.68
C GLU A 133 35.54 -8.12 11.47
N ARG A 134 34.83 -8.05 10.33
CA ARG A 134 35.30 -7.34 9.12
C ARG A 134 35.55 -5.86 9.38
N GLU A 135 34.68 -5.21 10.13
CA GLU A 135 34.79 -3.79 10.46
C GLU A 135 35.86 -3.51 11.54
N GLY A 136 36.49 -4.55 12.09
CA GLY A 136 37.51 -4.44 13.14
C GLY A 136 36.94 -4.07 14.51
N ALA A 137 35.65 -4.37 14.76
CA ALA A 137 34.95 -4.12 16.00
C ALA A 137 34.17 -5.38 16.43
N PRO A 138 34.85 -6.48 16.83
CA PRO A 138 34.23 -7.80 17.04
C PRO A 138 33.13 -7.80 18.11
N ASP A 139 33.24 -6.92 19.11
CA ASP A 139 32.28 -6.80 20.21
C ASP A 139 31.15 -5.80 19.91
N LEU A 140 31.11 -5.22 18.69
CA LEU A 140 30.17 -4.14 18.34
C LEU A 140 28.71 -4.49 18.62
N ILE A 141 28.29 -5.72 18.34
CA ILE A 141 26.90 -6.16 18.50
C ILE A 141 26.45 -6.07 19.97
N ASP A 142 27.36 -6.29 20.93
CA ASP A 142 27.06 -6.18 22.35
C ASP A 142 26.97 -4.71 22.82
N LEU A 143 27.53 -3.78 22.04
CA LEU A 143 27.48 -2.35 22.32
C LEU A 143 26.20 -1.69 21.76
N ILE A 144 25.55 -2.31 20.78
CA ILE A 144 24.30 -1.84 20.18
C ILE A 144 23.14 -2.08 21.15
N ALA A 145 22.39 -1.03 21.50
CA ALA A 145 21.22 -1.15 22.36
C ALA A 145 20.04 -1.83 21.65
N ASP A 146 19.07 -2.31 22.42
CA ASP A 146 17.79 -2.84 21.90
C ASP A 146 16.63 -2.48 22.83
N GLU A 147 15.40 -2.85 22.45
CA GLU A 147 14.17 -2.49 23.15
C GLU A 147 14.09 -3.04 24.59
N ARG A 148 14.92 -4.03 24.94
CA ARG A 148 14.95 -4.63 26.29
C ARG A 148 15.71 -3.77 27.28
N ASN A 149 16.58 -2.90 26.79
CA ASN A 149 17.49 -2.11 27.60
C ASN A 149 17.27 -0.60 27.45
N VAL A 150 16.81 -0.14 26.28
CA VAL A 150 16.72 1.28 25.93
C VAL A 150 15.45 1.53 25.13
N THR A 151 14.60 2.43 25.63
CA THR A 151 13.30 2.79 25.02
C THR A 151 13.16 4.27 24.71
N THR A 152 14.13 5.11 25.11
CA THR A 152 14.13 6.56 24.86
C THR A 152 15.48 7.03 24.32
N VAL A 153 15.50 8.17 23.63
CA VAL A 153 16.75 8.77 23.11
C VAL A 153 17.75 9.09 24.23
N ASP A 154 17.29 9.60 25.38
CA ASP A 154 18.16 9.93 26.51
C ASP A 154 18.85 8.69 27.08
N GLU A 155 18.10 7.59 27.22
CA GLU A 155 18.65 6.29 27.62
C GLU A 155 19.65 5.76 26.60
N LEU A 156 19.39 5.97 25.29
CA LEU A 156 20.30 5.57 24.23
C LEU A 156 21.63 6.31 24.33
N VAL A 157 21.60 7.63 24.47
CA VAL A 157 22.82 8.44 24.62
C VAL A 157 23.60 8.04 25.87
N ALA A 158 22.91 7.72 26.97
CA ALA A 158 23.55 7.23 28.20
C ALA A 158 24.20 5.86 27.99
N TRP A 159 23.50 4.92 27.34
CA TRP A 159 23.99 3.58 27.01
C TRP A 159 25.26 3.65 26.15
N LEU A 160 25.27 4.46 25.10
CA LEU A 160 26.41 4.59 24.19
C LEU A 160 27.66 5.09 24.92
N LYS A 161 27.51 6.01 25.87
CA LYS A 161 28.60 6.49 26.73
C LYS A 161 29.09 5.42 27.70
N GLU A 162 28.17 4.69 28.33
CA GLU A 162 28.51 3.61 29.26
C GLU A 162 29.26 2.47 28.54
N LYS A 163 28.80 2.08 27.37
CA LYS A 163 29.37 1.00 26.56
C LYS A 163 30.56 1.44 25.69
N ASN A 164 30.91 2.72 25.71
CA ASN A 164 31.96 3.32 24.88
C ASN A 164 31.81 2.94 23.39
N HIS A 165 30.61 3.18 22.85
CA HIS A 165 30.27 2.81 21.48
C HIS A 165 31.12 3.58 20.44
N PRO A 166 31.60 2.96 19.35
CA PRO A 166 32.47 3.60 18.37
C PRO A 166 31.92 4.89 17.74
N VAL A 167 30.60 5.01 17.66
CA VAL A 167 29.89 6.20 17.14
C VAL A 167 30.34 7.51 17.79
N LEU A 168 30.76 7.48 19.07
CA LEU A 168 31.18 8.65 19.83
C LEU A 168 32.44 9.32 19.24
N GLU A 169 33.23 8.58 18.45
CA GLU A 169 34.45 9.08 17.81
C GLU A 169 34.25 9.44 16.33
N MET A 170 33.06 9.19 15.76
CA MET A 170 32.83 9.24 14.30
C MET A 170 32.35 10.62 13.79
N GLY A 171 32.12 11.59 14.68
CA GLY A 171 31.67 12.94 14.32
C GLY A 171 30.26 12.97 13.72
N VAL A 172 29.85 14.16 13.27
CA VAL A 172 28.46 14.43 12.84
C VAL A 172 28.14 13.78 11.50
N MET A 173 26.95 13.20 11.37
CA MET A 173 26.43 12.77 10.07
C MET A 173 25.83 13.97 9.33
N GLN A 174 26.50 14.44 8.27
CA GLN A 174 26.03 15.57 7.46
C GLN A 174 25.68 15.13 6.04
N ALA A 175 24.54 15.61 5.53
CA ALA A 175 24.30 15.64 4.09
C ALA A 175 25.22 16.68 3.46
N ALA A 176 25.87 16.39 2.32
CA ALA A 176 26.58 17.44 1.61
C ALA A 176 25.52 18.41 1.06
N ALA A 177 25.39 19.59 1.67
CA ALA A 177 24.59 20.66 1.12
C ALA A 177 25.17 21.04 -0.25
N GLY A 178 24.51 20.58 -1.32
CA GLY A 178 24.52 21.33 -2.56
C GLY A 178 23.94 22.69 -2.25
N GLU A 179 24.58 23.75 -2.74
CA GLU A 179 24.01 25.08 -2.79
C GLU A 179 22.62 24.95 -3.42
N VAL A 180 21.60 25.09 -2.59
CA VAL A 180 20.28 25.49 -3.06
C VAL A 180 20.53 26.93 -3.51
N GLU A 181 20.45 27.21 -4.81
CA GLU A 181 20.21 28.57 -5.27
C GLU A 181 19.10 29.13 -4.38
N GLU A 182 19.36 30.24 -3.69
CA GLU A 182 18.35 30.95 -2.90
C GLU A 182 17.14 31.23 -3.80
N VAL A 183 16.13 30.39 -3.71
CA VAL A 183 14.77 30.78 -4.07
C VAL A 183 14.42 31.87 -3.07
N PRO A 184 14.03 33.08 -3.52
CA PRO A 184 13.74 34.17 -2.60
C PRO A 184 12.71 33.72 -1.57
N GLU A 185 12.97 34.08 -0.32
CA GLU A 185 12.08 33.96 0.83
C GLU A 185 10.61 34.07 0.40
N ALA A 186 9.88 32.95 0.48
CA ALA A 186 8.44 32.95 0.33
C ALA A 186 7.88 33.79 1.48
N ALA A 187 7.51 35.03 1.15
CA ALA A 187 6.74 35.90 2.01
C ALA A 187 5.54 35.15 2.57
N ALA A 188 5.21 35.46 3.83
CA ALA A 188 4.04 34.97 4.55
C ALA A 188 2.79 34.87 3.66
N PRO A 189 1.90 33.89 3.88
CA PRO A 189 0.70 33.72 3.07
C PRO A 189 -0.17 34.98 3.16
N VAL A 190 -0.23 35.71 2.05
CA VAL A 190 -1.24 36.75 1.82
C VAL A 190 -2.54 36.01 1.49
N PRO A 191 -3.69 36.37 2.10
CA PRO A 191 -4.96 35.70 1.81
C PRO A 191 -5.31 35.83 0.33
N VAL A 192 -5.55 34.71 -0.36
CA VAL A 192 -6.03 34.72 -1.75
C VAL A 192 -7.55 34.90 -1.73
N GLU A 193 -8.02 36.06 -2.20
CA GLU A 193 -9.42 36.32 -2.57
C GLU A 193 -9.87 35.40 -3.71
N GLU A 194 -11.10 34.92 -3.64
CA GLU A 194 -11.81 34.17 -4.69
C GLU A 194 -11.81 34.94 -6.03
N PRO A 195 -11.75 34.26 -7.20
CA PRO A 195 -11.81 34.94 -8.49
C PRO A 195 -13.20 35.53 -8.72
N LYS A 196 -13.25 36.86 -8.90
CA LYS A 196 -14.45 37.61 -9.31
C LYS A 196 -14.83 37.22 -10.74
N VAL A 197 -16.03 36.68 -10.87
CA VAL A 197 -16.78 36.55 -12.12
C VAL A 197 -17.09 37.94 -12.69
N GLU A 198 -16.65 38.22 -13.91
CA GLU A 198 -17.09 39.40 -14.67
C GLU A 198 -18.56 39.27 -15.06
N LYS A 199 -19.35 40.27 -14.66
CA LYS A 199 -20.77 40.40 -14.99
C LYS A 199 -20.93 40.97 -16.42
N PRO A 200 -21.84 40.43 -17.26
CA PRO A 200 -22.35 41.18 -18.39
C PRO A 200 -23.34 42.27 -17.93
N GLU A 201 -23.44 43.32 -18.75
CA GLU A 201 -24.14 44.57 -18.51
C GLU A 201 -25.66 44.46 -18.24
N VAL A 202 -26.14 45.45 -17.49
CA VAL A 202 -27.53 45.64 -17.06
C VAL A 202 -28.41 46.18 -18.19
N VAL A 203 -29.57 45.55 -18.42
CA VAL A 203 -30.73 46.24 -19.01
C VAL A 203 -32.01 45.93 -18.22
N LYS A 204 -32.42 46.96 -17.45
CA LYS A 204 -33.74 47.39 -16.94
C LYS A 204 -34.82 46.39 -16.45
N GLU A 205 -35.20 46.64 -15.19
CA GLU A 205 -36.47 46.38 -14.51
C GLU A 205 -37.73 46.75 -15.31
N LEU A 206 -38.78 45.93 -15.13
CA LEU A 206 -40.18 46.35 -15.00
C LEU A 206 -40.96 45.34 -14.11
N GLU A 207 -41.88 45.89 -13.33
CA GLU A 207 -42.66 45.35 -12.20
C GLU A 207 -43.78 44.32 -12.55
N PRO A 208 -44.45 43.70 -11.54
CA PRO A 208 -44.98 42.33 -11.60
C PRO A 208 -46.47 42.21 -11.96
N VAL A 209 -46.90 41.00 -12.37
CA VAL A 209 -48.33 40.68 -12.51
C VAL A 209 -48.68 39.29 -11.96
N VAL A 210 -49.39 39.32 -10.84
CA VAL A 210 -50.52 38.50 -10.34
C VAL A 210 -50.69 37.04 -10.79
N ALA A 211 -50.89 36.20 -9.77
CA ALA A 211 -51.23 34.78 -9.80
C ALA A 211 -52.54 34.42 -10.53
N GLU A 212 -52.58 33.23 -11.15
CA GLU A 212 -53.80 32.42 -11.20
C GLU A 212 -53.53 30.90 -11.36
N ALA A 213 -54.19 30.14 -10.46
CA ALA A 213 -54.66 28.76 -10.47
C ALA A 213 -53.90 27.58 -11.13
N ALA A 214 -53.66 26.56 -10.30
CA ALA A 214 -53.31 25.18 -10.65
C ALA A 214 -54.51 24.36 -11.18
N PRO A 215 -54.27 23.28 -11.95
CA PRO A 215 -55.10 22.09 -11.92
C PRO A 215 -54.51 21.01 -11.00
N ALA A 216 -55.40 20.19 -10.44
CA ALA A 216 -55.20 19.22 -9.38
C ALA A 216 -54.19 18.07 -9.70
N PRO A 217 -53.57 17.46 -8.68
CA PRO A 217 -52.68 16.31 -8.85
C PRO A 217 -53.44 15.01 -9.17
N ALA A 218 -52.82 14.18 -10.01
CA ALA A 218 -53.18 12.79 -10.27
C ALA A 218 -52.86 11.90 -9.03
N PRO A 219 -53.49 10.72 -8.89
CA PRO A 219 -53.69 10.05 -7.60
C PRO A 219 -52.42 9.40 -7.02
N GLU A 220 -52.35 9.38 -5.69
CA GLU A 220 -51.26 8.77 -4.89
C GLU A 220 -51.11 7.26 -5.17
N PRO A 221 -49.87 6.73 -5.17
CA PRO A 221 -49.64 5.30 -5.24
C PRO A 221 -50.06 4.61 -3.94
N VAL A 222 -50.83 3.54 -4.08
CA VAL A 222 -51.33 2.67 -3.02
C VAL A 222 -50.16 1.99 -2.31
N VAL A 223 -50.04 2.23 -1.00
CA VAL A 223 -49.09 1.54 -0.10
C VAL A 223 -49.65 0.14 0.22
N PRO A 224 -48.93 -0.96 -0.05
CA PRO A 224 -49.35 -2.29 0.39
C PRO A 224 -49.20 -2.47 1.92
N PRO A 225 -50.01 -3.33 2.56
CA PRO A 225 -50.15 -3.37 4.01
C PRO A 225 -48.90 -3.88 4.73
N ALA A 226 -48.68 -3.32 5.92
CA ALA A 226 -47.60 -3.63 6.83
C ALA A 226 -47.46 -5.14 7.12
N LEU A 227 -46.26 -5.68 6.89
CA LEU A 227 -45.84 -6.95 7.44
C LEU A 227 -45.68 -6.83 8.96
N ALA A 228 -46.13 -7.86 9.67
CA ALA A 228 -46.20 -7.93 11.13
C ALA A 228 -44.83 -7.69 11.81
N PRO A 229 -44.82 -7.16 13.05
CA PRO A 229 -43.58 -6.91 13.77
C PRO A 229 -42.84 -8.21 14.08
N ALA A 230 -41.51 -8.18 13.91
CA ALA A 230 -40.60 -9.25 14.28
C ALA A 230 -40.75 -9.62 15.77
N PRO A 231 -40.61 -10.91 16.14
CA PRO A 231 -40.69 -11.32 17.52
C PRO A 231 -39.54 -10.73 18.34
N ALA A 232 -39.84 -10.37 19.59
CA ALA A 232 -38.87 -9.88 20.55
C ALA A 232 -37.68 -10.85 20.72
N PRO A 233 -36.45 -10.33 20.90
CA PRO A 233 -35.28 -11.19 21.08
C PRO A 233 -35.43 -12.03 22.36
N MET A 234 -35.27 -13.34 22.20
CA MET A 234 -35.11 -14.25 23.33
C MET A 234 -33.85 -13.88 24.10
N THR A 235 -34.01 -13.74 25.42
CA THR A 235 -32.93 -13.53 26.37
C THR A 235 -32.01 -14.76 26.42
N VAL A 236 -30.74 -14.57 26.07
CA VAL A 236 -29.66 -15.52 26.38
C VAL A 236 -28.99 -15.05 27.68
N PRO A 237 -28.82 -15.90 28.71
CA PRO A 237 -28.16 -15.49 29.94
C PRO A 237 -26.63 -15.42 29.76
N GLY A 238 -26.07 -14.23 29.99
CA GLY A 238 -24.80 -14.01 30.72
C GLY A 238 -23.47 -14.40 30.07
N VAL A 239 -22.82 -13.45 29.39
CA VAL A 239 -21.35 -13.28 29.38
C VAL A 239 -21.08 -11.78 29.57
N PRO A 240 -20.21 -11.35 30.49
CA PRO A 240 -20.04 -9.93 30.80
C PRO A 240 -19.15 -9.25 29.75
N VAL A 241 -19.66 -8.16 29.16
CA VAL A 241 -18.85 -7.17 28.42
C VAL A 241 -18.14 -6.32 29.47
N SER A 242 -16.81 -6.43 29.57
CA SER A 242 -16.00 -5.61 30.47
C SER A 242 -15.82 -4.19 29.92
N ALA A 243 -15.67 -3.23 30.84
CA ALA A 243 -15.90 -1.80 30.69
C ALA A 243 -14.74 -0.99 30.04
N ASP A 244 -13.96 -1.56 29.12
CA ASP A 244 -12.68 -0.93 28.74
C ASP A 244 -12.72 -0.02 27.49
N VAL A 245 -13.63 -0.24 26.52
CA VAL A 245 -13.56 0.49 25.23
C VAL A 245 -14.00 1.95 25.35
N GLN A 246 -14.95 2.27 26.23
CA GLN A 246 -15.39 3.66 26.45
C GLN A 246 -14.43 4.45 27.35
N GLN A 247 -13.75 3.78 28.29
CA GLN A 247 -12.68 4.41 29.07
C GLN A 247 -11.47 4.73 28.21
N ILE A 248 -11.08 3.82 27.29
CA ILE A 248 -9.99 4.08 26.34
C ILE A 248 -10.31 5.26 25.42
N ALA A 249 -11.55 5.38 24.93
CA ALA A 249 -11.97 6.53 24.11
C ALA A 249 -11.96 7.86 24.89
N GLN A 250 -12.34 7.86 26.17
CA GLN A 250 -12.33 9.05 27.03
C GLN A 250 -10.90 9.46 27.46
N ILE A 251 -10.02 8.49 27.69
CA ILE A 251 -8.60 8.72 28.01
C ILE A 251 -7.88 9.34 26.80
N SER A 252 -8.12 8.81 25.59
CA SER A 252 -7.55 9.35 24.35
C SER A 252 -8.02 10.79 24.08
N ALA A 253 -9.28 11.12 24.36
CA ALA A 253 -9.79 12.48 24.24
C ALA A 253 -9.15 13.43 25.29
N GLY A 254 -8.94 12.97 26.52
CA GLY A 254 -8.30 13.76 27.57
C GLY A 254 -6.84 14.11 27.28
N ILE A 255 -6.07 13.16 26.70
CA ILE A 255 -4.66 13.35 26.33
C ILE A 255 -4.53 14.37 25.19
N VAL A 256 -5.42 14.29 24.19
CA VAL A 256 -5.43 15.24 23.07
C VAL A 256 -5.76 16.65 23.56
N VAL A 257 -6.76 16.81 24.44
CA VAL A 257 -7.13 18.12 25.01
C VAL A 257 -6.01 18.71 25.89
N ASP A 258 -5.31 17.89 26.67
CA ASP A 258 -4.16 18.36 27.47
C ASP A 258 -2.94 18.71 26.60
N SER A 259 -2.75 18.05 25.46
CA SER A 259 -1.69 18.40 24.50
C SER A 259 -1.94 19.76 23.84
N PHE A 260 -3.19 20.04 23.45
CA PHE A 260 -3.58 21.36 22.94
C PHE A 260 -3.45 22.44 24.01
N ARG A 261 -3.77 22.12 25.27
CA ARG A 261 -3.62 23.06 26.39
C ARG A 261 -2.16 23.43 26.65
N ARG A 262 -1.25 22.44 26.62
CA ARG A 262 0.20 22.67 26.79
C ARG A 262 0.80 23.44 25.61
N ALA A 263 0.33 23.17 24.39
CA ALA A 263 0.71 23.94 23.21
C ALA A 263 0.23 25.40 23.30
N LEU A 264 -0.99 25.64 23.80
CA LEU A 264 -1.52 26.99 24.02
C LEU A 264 -0.77 27.72 25.15
N GLU A 265 -0.43 27.03 26.24
CA GLU A 265 0.35 27.56 27.36
C GLU A 265 1.80 27.91 26.94
N ALA A 266 2.40 27.12 26.04
CA ALA A 266 3.70 27.41 25.44
C ALA A 266 3.64 28.65 24.52
N ALA A 267 2.63 28.72 23.65
CA ALA A 267 2.42 29.85 22.75
C ALA A 267 2.12 31.17 23.50
N LEU A 268 1.35 31.12 24.59
CA LEU A 268 1.06 32.29 25.43
C LEU A 268 2.29 32.78 26.22
N ARG A 269 3.23 31.90 26.54
CA ARG A 269 4.51 32.24 27.18
C ARG A 269 5.47 32.95 26.24
N GLU A 270 5.52 32.53 24.97
CA GLU A 270 6.31 33.22 23.94
C GLU A 270 5.79 34.63 23.66
N LEU A 271 4.48 34.86 23.86
CA LEU A 271 3.84 36.17 23.70
C LEU A 271 3.82 37.04 24.98
N GLY A 272 4.49 36.60 26.07
CA GLY A 272 4.68 37.40 27.29
C GLY A 272 3.46 37.52 28.22
N GLY A 273 2.43 36.68 28.07
CA GLY A 273 1.26 36.65 28.95
C GLY A 273 1.36 35.65 30.10
N THR A 274 0.67 35.91 31.22
CA THR A 274 0.55 34.96 32.35
C THR A 274 -0.90 34.55 32.61
N VAL A 275 -1.15 33.26 32.86
CA VAL A 275 -2.47 32.68 33.18
C VAL A 275 -2.58 32.39 34.69
N PRO A 276 -3.70 32.71 35.36
CA PRO A 276 -3.88 32.41 36.79
C PRO A 276 -4.14 30.92 37.04
N ALA A 277 -3.55 30.37 38.10
CA ALA A 277 -3.68 28.97 38.50
C ALA A 277 -5.08 28.68 39.10
N VAL A 278 -5.71 27.59 38.65
CA VAL A 278 -6.91 26.99 39.27
C VAL A 278 -6.49 25.64 39.88
N PRO A 279 -6.98 25.25 41.07
CA PRO A 279 -6.46 24.09 41.77
C PRO A 279 -6.89 22.77 41.12
N VAL A 280 -5.91 21.88 40.95
CA VAL A 280 -6.10 20.50 40.49
C VAL A 280 -6.56 19.65 41.67
N ALA A 281 -7.70 18.96 41.54
CA ALA A 281 -8.14 18.00 42.54
C ALA A 281 -7.22 16.76 42.54
N PRO A 282 -6.89 16.18 43.71
CA PRO A 282 -5.96 15.05 43.79
C PRO A 282 -6.60 13.80 43.18
N VAL A 283 -5.93 13.23 42.19
CA VAL A 283 -6.23 11.88 41.70
C VAL A 283 -5.73 10.89 42.74
N ALA A 284 -6.64 10.05 43.25
CA ALA A 284 -6.30 9.03 44.25
C ALA A 284 -5.31 8.00 43.65
N PRO A 285 -4.33 7.53 44.43
CA PRO A 285 -3.38 6.52 43.95
C PRO A 285 -4.13 5.21 43.65
N ILE A 286 -3.98 4.73 42.42
CA ILE A 286 -4.41 3.39 42.02
C ILE A 286 -3.45 2.42 42.71
N ALA A 287 -3.98 1.56 43.59
CA ALA A 287 -3.19 0.53 44.24
C ALA A 287 -2.62 -0.44 43.20
N PRO A 288 -1.34 -0.83 43.29
CA PRO A 288 -0.75 -1.78 42.37
C PRO A 288 -1.50 -3.12 42.50
N VAL A 289 -2.12 -3.56 41.41
CA VAL A 289 -2.57 -4.94 41.30
C VAL A 289 -1.30 -5.79 41.24
N ALA A 290 -1.04 -6.53 42.32
CA ALA A 290 0.06 -7.48 42.37
C ALA A 290 -0.12 -8.50 41.24
N ALA A 291 0.75 -8.43 40.24
CA ALA A 291 0.90 -9.51 39.28
C ALA A 291 1.24 -10.79 40.08
N PRO A 292 0.60 -11.94 39.80
CA PRO A 292 1.04 -13.19 40.40
C PRO A 292 2.51 -13.39 40.00
N ALA A 293 3.37 -13.64 40.99
CA ALA A 293 4.77 -13.93 40.76
C ALA A 293 4.86 -15.08 39.74
N ALA A 294 5.37 -14.77 38.55
CA ALA A 294 5.76 -15.79 37.60
C ALA A 294 6.80 -16.69 38.31
N PRO A 295 6.67 -18.02 38.26
CA PRO A 295 7.70 -18.89 38.78
C PRO A 295 9.01 -18.55 38.06
N GLU A 296 10.09 -18.42 38.83
CA GLU A 296 11.44 -18.17 38.33
C GLU A 296 11.83 -19.33 37.42
N VAL A 297 11.58 -19.19 36.11
CA VAL A 297 12.01 -20.16 35.11
C VAL A 297 13.49 -19.91 34.90
N ALA A 298 14.32 -20.76 35.50
CA ALA A 298 15.74 -20.80 35.21
C ALA A 298 15.97 -20.79 33.69
N ALA A 299 16.83 -19.89 33.23
CA ALA A 299 17.19 -19.77 31.82
C ALA A 299 17.47 -21.17 31.24
N PRO A 300 16.83 -21.56 30.13
CA PRO A 300 17.09 -22.87 29.55
C PRO A 300 18.54 -22.87 29.09
N LEU A 301 19.36 -23.72 29.72
CA LEU A 301 20.69 -24.04 29.23
C LEU A 301 20.57 -24.37 27.74
N VAL A 302 21.16 -23.54 26.89
CA VAL A 302 21.23 -23.78 25.44
C VAL A 302 22.11 -25.00 25.24
N LYS A 303 21.49 -26.19 25.31
CA LYS A 303 22.09 -27.41 24.81
C LYS A 303 22.20 -27.21 23.31
N LYS A 304 23.43 -27.09 22.78
CA LYS A 304 23.69 -27.32 21.35
C LYS A 304 22.92 -28.58 20.97
N ARG A 305 21.85 -28.44 20.17
CA ARG A 305 21.14 -29.59 19.62
C ARG A 305 22.15 -30.30 18.73
N VAL A 306 22.78 -31.35 19.27
CA VAL A 306 23.60 -32.26 18.48
C VAL A 306 22.71 -32.72 17.34
N ARG A 307 23.15 -32.56 16.08
CA ARG A 307 22.40 -33.10 14.94
C ARG A 307 22.11 -34.57 15.26
N PRO A 308 20.84 -35.00 15.24
CA PRO A 308 20.52 -36.40 15.46
C PRO A 308 21.37 -37.24 14.52
N VAL A 309 22.05 -38.26 15.05
CA VAL A 309 22.71 -39.25 14.20
C VAL A 309 21.59 -39.95 13.44
N VAL A 310 21.44 -39.63 12.15
CA VAL A 310 20.44 -40.25 11.29
C VAL A 310 20.89 -41.69 11.07
N PRO A 311 20.15 -42.70 11.55
CA PRO A 311 20.47 -44.09 11.26
C PRO A 311 20.48 -44.31 9.73
N PRO A 312 21.24 -45.30 9.21
CA PRO A 312 21.09 -45.71 7.82
C PRO A 312 19.63 -46.05 7.53
N TRP A 313 19.13 -45.59 6.40
CA TRP A 313 17.78 -45.89 5.93
C TRP A 313 17.57 -47.42 5.83
N SER A 314 16.44 -47.93 6.33
CA SER A 314 15.96 -49.31 6.14
C SER A 314 14.44 -49.32 5.92
N GLU A 315 13.95 -50.15 5.00
CA GLU A 315 12.51 -50.27 4.66
C GLU A 315 11.65 -50.61 5.89
N ASP A 316 12.22 -51.37 6.82
CA ASP A 316 11.62 -51.82 8.09
C ASP A 316 11.45 -50.73 9.16
N LYS A 317 11.94 -49.50 8.93
CA LYS A 317 11.85 -48.36 9.87
C LYS A 317 11.13 -47.14 9.31
N GLU A 318 10.38 -47.31 8.23
CA GLU A 318 9.60 -46.23 7.65
C GLU A 318 8.43 -45.89 8.59
N THR A 319 8.63 -44.88 9.45
CA THR A 319 7.59 -44.35 10.32
C THR A 319 6.53 -43.69 9.44
N SER A 320 5.26 -44.00 9.64
CA SER A 320 4.16 -43.28 8.99
C SER A 320 4.28 -41.78 9.30
N LEU A 321 4.58 -40.97 8.29
CA LEU A 321 4.61 -39.52 8.37
C LEU A 321 3.18 -38.99 8.26
N GLU A 322 2.68 -38.36 9.31
CA GLU A 322 1.43 -37.61 9.25
C GLU A 322 1.70 -36.26 8.60
N ILE A 323 1.05 -36.00 7.47
CA ILE A 323 1.16 -34.72 6.78
C ILE A 323 0.44 -33.66 7.61
N LEU A 324 1.17 -32.63 8.04
CA LEU A 324 0.59 -31.49 8.74
C LEU A 324 -0.35 -30.75 7.79
N LYS A 325 -1.60 -30.55 8.21
CA LYS A 325 -2.62 -29.78 7.48
C LYS A 325 -3.00 -28.57 8.30
N GLU A 326 -2.94 -27.40 7.70
CA GLU A 326 -3.41 -26.17 8.34
C GLU A 326 -4.94 -26.04 8.25
N LYS A 327 -5.53 -25.25 9.17
CA LYS A 327 -6.96 -24.95 9.17
C LYS A 327 -7.17 -23.51 8.73
N TRP A 328 -7.72 -23.34 7.54
CA TRP A 328 -7.99 -22.04 6.93
C TRP A 328 -9.43 -21.60 7.22
N MET A 329 -9.60 -20.36 7.69
CA MET A 329 -10.91 -19.81 8.08
C MET A 329 -11.56 -18.92 7.00
N GLY A 330 -10.83 -18.62 5.92
CA GLY A 330 -11.28 -17.75 4.84
C GLY A 330 -11.13 -18.41 3.48
N SER A 331 -11.81 -17.84 2.48
CA SER A 331 -11.68 -18.23 1.08
C SER A 331 -11.51 -17.01 0.19
N VAL A 332 -10.84 -17.21 -0.93
CA VAL A 332 -10.85 -16.26 -2.05
C VAL A 332 -12.21 -16.37 -2.74
N ARG A 333 -12.79 -15.22 -3.10
CA ARG A 333 -14.12 -15.17 -3.73
C ARG A 333 -14.07 -15.66 -5.17
N ASP A 334 -15.15 -16.29 -5.59
CA ASP A 334 -15.37 -16.59 -7.00
C ASP A 334 -15.77 -15.33 -7.76
N VAL A 335 -15.11 -15.08 -8.89
CA VAL A 335 -15.38 -13.96 -9.79
C VAL A 335 -15.60 -14.52 -11.18
N THR A 336 -16.78 -14.30 -11.75
CA THR A 336 -17.15 -14.83 -13.07
C THR A 336 -17.16 -13.73 -14.14
N LEU A 337 -16.32 -13.91 -15.15
CA LEU A 337 -16.14 -13.02 -16.30
C LEU A 337 -16.90 -13.58 -17.51
N GLY A 338 -17.48 -12.68 -18.29
CA GLY A 338 -18.25 -13.03 -19.47
C GLY A 338 -19.69 -13.45 -19.14
N ALA A 339 -20.55 -13.34 -20.15
CA ALA A 339 -21.93 -13.80 -20.09
C ALA A 339 -22.32 -14.46 -21.41
N THR A 340 -22.92 -15.64 -21.31
CA THR A 340 -23.44 -16.37 -22.48
C THR A 340 -24.77 -15.80 -22.96
N ALA A 341 -25.26 -16.29 -24.11
CA ALA A 341 -26.60 -15.95 -24.60
C ALA A 341 -27.72 -16.24 -23.59
N ALA A 342 -27.56 -17.25 -22.73
CA ALA A 342 -28.52 -17.56 -21.66
C ALA A 342 -28.51 -16.53 -20.52
N GLU A 343 -27.43 -15.78 -20.36
CA GLU A 343 -27.23 -14.76 -19.33
C GLU A 343 -27.38 -13.33 -19.90
N GLY A 344 -27.71 -13.18 -21.18
CA GLY A 344 -27.90 -11.90 -21.85
C GLY A 344 -26.66 -11.32 -22.56
N GLY A 345 -25.55 -12.07 -22.61
CA GLY A 345 -24.34 -11.68 -23.35
C GLY A 345 -24.18 -12.45 -24.66
N THR A 346 -22.99 -12.35 -25.27
CA THR A 346 -22.69 -13.04 -26.54
C THR A 346 -21.46 -13.94 -26.47
N ARG A 347 -20.90 -14.14 -25.27
CA ARG A 347 -19.74 -15.03 -25.06
C ARG A 347 -20.12 -16.49 -25.31
N THR A 348 -19.16 -17.29 -25.80
CA THR A 348 -19.36 -18.74 -26.00
C THR A 348 -19.27 -19.51 -24.69
N SER A 349 -18.51 -18.99 -23.73
CA SER A 349 -18.31 -19.54 -22.39
C SER A 349 -17.97 -18.43 -21.41
N THR A 350 -18.20 -18.68 -20.12
CA THR A 350 -17.72 -17.82 -19.03
C THR A 350 -16.41 -18.37 -18.45
N VAL A 351 -15.67 -17.51 -17.76
CA VAL A 351 -14.48 -17.90 -16.99
C VAL A 351 -14.69 -17.49 -15.54
N THR A 352 -14.56 -18.44 -14.61
CA THR A 352 -14.61 -18.19 -13.17
C THR A 352 -13.23 -18.38 -12.57
N VAL A 353 -12.78 -17.39 -11.80
CA VAL A 353 -11.51 -17.40 -11.06
C VAL A 353 -11.77 -17.26 -9.56
N GLY A 354 -10.82 -17.69 -8.73
CA GLY A 354 -10.94 -17.63 -7.27
C GLY A 354 -11.35 -18.97 -6.65
N GLY A 355 -12.03 -18.91 -5.51
CA GLY A 355 -12.56 -20.09 -4.82
C GLY A 355 -11.55 -20.84 -3.96
N GLN A 356 -10.30 -20.36 -3.85
CA GLN A 356 -9.28 -21.02 -3.04
C GLN A 356 -9.64 -20.98 -1.55
N THR A 357 -9.53 -22.12 -0.88
CA THR A 357 -9.67 -22.26 0.59
C THR A 357 -8.35 -22.63 1.26
N VAL A 358 -7.28 -22.70 0.47
CA VAL A 358 -5.92 -23.11 0.87
C VAL A 358 -4.87 -22.30 0.14
N MET A 359 -3.62 -22.46 0.55
CA MET A 359 -2.47 -21.89 -0.16
C MET A 359 -2.32 -22.50 -1.57
N PRO A 360 -1.67 -21.78 -2.51
CA PRO A 360 -1.55 -22.23 -3.90
C PRO A 360 -0.96 -23.64 -4.03
N PHE A 361 -1.69 -24.51 -4.73
CA PHE A 361 -1.30 -25.88 -5.05
C PHE A 361 -1.13 -26.83 -3.85
N LEU A 362 -1.73 -26.52 -2.69
CA LEU A 362 -1.77 -27.42 -1.53
C LEU A 362 -3.10 -28.20 -1.46
N ASP A 363 -3.42 -28.96 -2.51
CA ASP A 363 -4.68 -29.72 -2.63
C ASP A 363 -4.84 -30.80 -1.55
N PHE A 364 -3.75 -31.23 -0.92
CA PHE A 364 -3.79 -32.20 0.18
C PHE A 364 -4.47 -31.66 1.45
N GLU A 365 -4.56 -30.33 1.62
CA GLU A 365 -5.16 -29.69 2.80
C GLU A 365 -6.45 -28.91 2.53
N GLY A 366 -6.95 -28.90 1.29
CA GLY A 366 -8.25 -28.30 0.95
C GLY A 366 -8.40 -27.95 -0.53
N GLU A 367 -9.43 -27.15 -0.85
CA GLU A 367 -9.80 -26.87 -2.24
C GLU A 367 -8.98 -25.70 -2.81
N THR A 368 -8.20 -25.96 -3.86
CA THR A 368 -7.39 -24.96 -4.57
C THR A 368 -8.20 -24.09 -5.54
N GLY A 369 -9.54 -24.09 -5.42
CA GLY A 369 -10.44 -23.28 -6.25
C GLY A 369 -10.35 -23.56 -7.75
N HIS A 370 -10.66 -22.52 -8.52
CA HIS A 370 -10.53 -22.52 -9.97
C HIS A 370 -9.06 -22.43 -10.41
N LYS A 371 -8.75 -23.08 -11.54
CA LYS A 371 -7.39 -23.03 -12.12
C LYS A 371 -7.04 -21.59 -12.52
N PRO A 372 -5.78 -21.17 -12.37
CA PRO A 372 -5.30 -19.93 -12.96
C PRO A 372 -5.55 -19.92 -14.47
N VAL A 373 -5.89 -18.75 -15.00
CA VAL A 373 -6.19 -18.51 -16.42
C VAL A 373 -5.22 -17.48 -16.98
N VAL A 374 -5.02 -17.53 -18.30
CA VAL A 374 -4.09 -16.63 -19.00
C VAL A 374 -4.89 -15.69 -19.89
N ALA A 375 -4.75 -14.39 -19.62
CA ALA A 375 -5.17 -13.35 -20.55
C ALA A 375 -4.02 -12.98 -21.49
N ILE A 376 -4.32 -12.83 -22.79
CA ILE A 376 -3.36 -12.29 -23.76
C ILE A 376 -3.74 -10.84 -24.06
N GLU A 377 -2.76 -9.94 -23.93
CA GLU A 377 -2.90 -8.53 -24.29
C GLU A 377 -2.94 -8.33 -25.81
N ILE A 378 -3.93 -7.54 -26.23
CA ILE A 378 -4.05 -6.94 -27.55
C ILE A 378 -4.28 -5.44 -27.38
N GLN A 379 -4.03 -4.65 -28.42
CA GLN A 379 -4.30 -3.21 -28.42
C GLN A 379 -5.30 -2.80 -29.50
N ASP A 380 -5.94 -1.66 -29.29
CA ASP A 380 -6.90 -1.04 -30.22
C ASP A 380 -6.24 -0.46 -31.49
N ARG A 381 -4.92 -0.25 -31.44
CA ARG A 381 -4.05 0.03 -32.60
C ARG A 381 -2.79 -0.81 -32.54
N LYS A 382 -2.04 -0.82 -33.65
CA LYS A 382 -0.71 -1.41 -33.68
C LYS A 382 0.25 -0.60 -32.79
N PRO A 383 0.90 -1.21 -31.79
CA PRO A 383 1.92 -0.57 -30.97
C PRO A 383 3.15 -0.21 -31.81
N ASP A 384 3.84 0.86 -31.42
CA ASP A 384 5.10 1.34 -32.02
C ASP A 384 6.30 1.20 -31.07
N ASP A 385 6.05 0.83 -29.81
CA ASP A 385 7.02 0.77 -28.72
C ASP A 385 7.32 -0.67 -28.24
N TRP A 386 6.61 -1.66 -28.78
CA TRP A 386 6.84 -3.07 -28.44
C TRP A 386 8.17 -3.61 -28.99
N SER A 387 8.67 -4.67 -28.34
CA SER A 387 9.85 -5.40 -28.83
C SER A 387 9.63 -5.90 -30.27
N PRO A 388 10.61 -5.76 -31.19
CA PRO A 388 10.51 -6.27 -32.55
C PRO A 388 10.16 -7.76 -32.63
N LEU A 389 10.61 -8.57 -31.67
CA LEU A 389 10.29 -10.01 -31.61
C LEU A 389 8.81 -10.27 -31.32
N LEU A 390 8.17 -9.44 -30.48
CA LEU A 390 6.74 -9.53 -30.22
C LEU A 390 5.96 -9.07 -31.45
N MET A 391 6.40 -7.99 -32.10
CA MET A 391 5.80 -7.52 -33.34
C MET A 391 5.87 -8.57 -34.45
N GLU A 392 7.00 -9.25 -34.61
CA GLU A 392 7.16 -10.36 -35.57
C GLU A 392 6.24 -11.54 -35.24
N SER A 393 6.10 -11.88 -33.95
CA SER A 393 5.29 -13.00 -33.49
C SER A 393 3.79 -12.83 -33.81
N TRP A 394 3.27 -11.60 -33.69
CA TRP A 394 1.87 -11.30 -33.99
C TRP A 394 1.63 -10.87 -35.44
N GLY A 395 2.66 -10.32 -36.09
CA GLY A 395 2.63 -9.96 -37.51
C GLY A 395 1.46 -9.03 -37.86
N ASP A 396 0.76 -9.36 -38.94
CA ASP A 396 -0.32 -8.52 -39.47
C ASP A 396 -1.58 -8.51 -38.60
N ALA A 397 -1.72 -9.45 -37.66
CA ALA A 397 -2.87 -9.49 -36.75
C ALA A 397 -2.95 -8.21 -35.90
N MET A 398 -1.81 -7.60 -35.56
CA MET A 398 -1.75 -6.37 -34.76
C MET A 398 -2.35 -5.14 -35.45
N ASN A 399 -2.56 -5.19 -36.78
CA ASN A 399 -3.18 -4.08 -37.50
C ASN A 399 -4.69 -3.96 -37.24
N ASP A 400 -5.29 -4.97 -36.60
CA ASP A 400 -6.72 -5.04 -36.37
C ASP A 400 -7.07 -5.72 -35.03
N PRO A 401 -7.74 -5.05 -34.07
CA PRO A 401 -8.02 -5.64 -32.77
C PRO A 401 -8.91 -6.89 -32.85
N GLY A 402 -9.77 -7.03 -33.87
CA GLY A 402 -10.58 -8.22 -34.06
C GLY A 402 -9.78 -9.42 -34.57
N GLU A 403 -8.92 -9.21 -35.57
CA GLU A 403 -8.02 -10.28 -36.03
C GLU A 403 -6.96 -10.63 -34.98
N TRP A 404 -6.50 -9.65 -34.20
CA TRP A 404 -5.60 -9.90 -33.07
C TRP A 404 -6.28 -10.74 -31.99
N ALA A 405 -7.54 -10.46 -31.64
CA ALA A 405 -8.30 -11.26 -30.68
C ALA A 405 -8.44 -12.73 -31.14
N LYS A 406 -8.72 -12.98 -32.43
CA LYS A 406 -8.76 -14.34 -32.98
C LYS A 406 -7.41 -15.03 -32.93
N ALA A 407 -6.33 -14.30 -33.21
CA ALA A 407 -4.98 -14.82 -33.13
C ALA A 407 -4.60 -15.18 -31.69
N ALA A 408 -4.98 -14.34 -30.71
CA ALA A 408 -4.79 -14.58 -29.28
C ALA A 408 -5.58 -15.80 -28.79
N GLU A 409 -6.86 -15.93 -29.19
CA GLU A 409 -7.68 -17.13 -28.90
C GLU A 409 -7.02 -18.39 -29.48
N LYS A 410 -6.55 -18.35 -30.73
CA LYS A 410 -5.83 -19.47 -31.35
C LYS A 410 -4.50 -19.81 -30.64
N ALA A 411 -3.85 -18.81 -30.04
CA ALA A 411 -2.63 -18.99 -29.25
C ALA A 411 -2.90 -19.59 -27.86
N GLY A 412 -4.17 -19.78 -27.47
CA GLY A 412 -4.56 -20.40 -26.21
C GLY A 412 -4.90 -19.40 -25.10
N ALA A 413 -5.31 -18.18 -25.44
CA ALA A 413 -5.88 -17.27 -24.46
C ALA A 413 -7.17 -17.83 -23.85
N ASP A 414 -7.32 -17.74 -22.53
CA ASP A 414 -8.59 -18.00 -21.85
C ASP A 414 -9.48 -16.74 -21.84
N ILE A 415 -8.83 -15.57 -21.81
CA ILE A 415 -9.44 -14.24 -21.73
C ILE A 415 -8.67 -13.31 -22.69
N ILE A 416 -9.36 -12.36 -23.30
CA ILE A 416 -8.71 -11.27 -24.04
C ILE A 416 -8.56 -10.06 -23.12
N LEU A 417 -7.36 -9.48 -23.06
CA LEU A 417 -7.13 -8.17 -22.46
C LEU A 417 -6.95 -7.16 -23.60
N LEU A 418 -7.91 -6.26 -23.77
CA LEU A 418 -7.82 -5.14 -24.70
C LEU A 418 -7.29 -3.91 -23.96
N GLN A 419 -6.06 -3.52 -24.26
CA GLN A 419 -5.44 -2.30 -23.77
C GLN A 419 -5.73 -1.17 -24.76
N LEU A 420 -6.46 -0.15 -24.31
CA LEU A 420 -6.75 1.05 -25.09
C LEU A 420 -5.53 1.96 -25.10
N SER A 421 -5.19 2.49 -26.27
CA SER A 421 -4.07 3.40 -26.46
C SER A 421 -4.44 4.82 -26.07
N LEU A 422 -3.45 5.61 -25.63
CA LEU A 422 -3.66 7.03 -25.35
C LEU A 422 -3.93 7.83 -26.63
N THR A 423 -3.31 7.41 -27.73
CA THR A 423 -3.38 8.09 -29.02
C THR A 423 -3.73 7.13 -30.15
N ASP A 424 -4.27 7.68 -31.24
CA ASP A 424 -4.41 6.98 -32.52
C ASP A 424 -3.04 6.80 -33.22
N ALA A 425 -3.06 6.24 -34.43
CA ALA A 425 -1.85 6.00 -35.23
C ALA A 425 -1.18 7.29 -35.75
N ASP A 426 -1.91 8.40 -35.81
CA ASP A 426 -1.41 9.71 -36.24
C ASP A 426 -0.92 10.56 -35.04
N GLY A 427 -1.06 10.05 -33.82
CA GLY A 427 -0.66 10.71 -32.57
C GLY A 427 -1.72 11.65 -31.98
N ASN A 428 -2.95 11.65 -32.50
CA ASN A 428 -4.05 12.40 -31.89
C ASN A 428 -4.59 11.65 -30.67
N PRO A 429 -5.17 12.33 -29.68
CA PRO A 429 -5.84 11.66 -28.56
C PRO A 429 -6.87 10.63 -29.03
N ASN A 430 -6.88 9.48 -28.39
CA ASN A 430 -7.87 8.45 -28.65
C ASN A 430 -9.27 8.96 -28.27
N THR A 431 -10.31 8.40 -28.89
CA THR A 431 -11.69 8.88 -28.74
C THR A 431 -12.62 7.81 -28.20
N PRO A 432 -13.70 8.21 -27.49
CA PRO A 432 -14.79 7.31 -27.11
C PRO A 432 -15.31 6.44 -28.26
N GLU A 433 -15.48 7.03 -29.45
CA GLU A 433 -16.00 6.31 -30.62
C GLU A 433 -15.04 5.22 -31.09
N ASN A 434 -13.73 5.50 -31.07
CA ASN A 434 -12.72 4.51 -31.44
C ASN A 434 -12.64 3.38 -30.40
N ALA A 435 -12.65 3.71 -29.11
CA ALA A 435 -12.66 2.71 -28.03
C ALA A 435 -13.88 1.78 -28.13
N ARG A 436 -15.09 2.34 -28.34
CA ARG A 436 -16.31 1.55 -28.58
C ARG A 436 -16.21 0.69 -29.83
N ALA A 437 -15.65 1.22 -30.91
CA ALA A 437 -15.48 0.47 -32.15
C ALA A 437 -14.52 -0.71 -31.97
N ALA A 438 -13.40 -0.52 -31.28
CA ALA A 438 -12.44 -1.57 -30.96
C ALA A 438 -13.09 -2.67 -30.11
N VAL A 439 -13.76 -2.31 -29.01
CA VAL A 439 -14.48 -3.26 -28.14
C VAL A 439 -15.55 -4.04 -28.93
N ARG A 440 -16.39 -3.35 -29.72
CA ARG A 440 -17.39 -4.01 -30.58
C ARG A 440 -16.74 -4.99 -31.55
N LYS A 441 -15.57 -4.66 -32.08
CA LYS A 441 -14.86 -5.52 -33.04
C LYS A 441 -14.34 -6.78 -32.37
N VAL A 442 -13.72 -6.64 -31.19
CA VAL A 442 -13.23 -7.77 -30.37
C VAL A 442 -14.38 -8.67 -29.95
N LEU A 443 -15.47 -8.11 -29.41
CA LEU A 443 -16.66 -8.87 -29.00
C LEU A 443 -17.26 -9.68 -30.16
N LYS A 444 -17.24 -9.15 -31.39
CA LYS A 444 -17.71 -9.89 -32.58
C LYS A 444 -16.72 -10.94 -33.08
N ALA A 445 -15.43 -10.78 -32.78
CA ALA A 445 -14.37 -11.59 -33.34
C ALA A 445 -14.08 -12.85 -32.51
N THR A 446 -14.25 -12.80 -31.19
CA THR A 446 -14.00 -13.91 -30.26
C THR A 446 -15.21 -14.16 -29.36
N GLY A 447 -15.37 -15.42 -28.93
CA GLY A 447 -16.34 -15.83 -27.91
C GLY A 447 -15.83 -15.74 -26.47
N LEU A 448 -14.54 -15.44 -26.27
CA LEU A 448 -13.92 -15.39 -24.95
C LEU A 448 -14.37 -14.17 -24.14
N PRO A 449 -14.32 -14.24 -22.79
CA PRO A 449 -14.46 -13.07 -21.92
C PRO A 449 -13.41 -11.99 -22.23
N LEU A 450 -13.76 -10.75 -21.88
CA LEU A 450 -12.98 -9.56 -22.22
C LEU A 450 -12.68 -8.72 -20.98
N ILE A 451 -11.42 -8.33 -20.83
CA ILE A 451 -10.95 -7.27 -19.94
C ILE A 451 -10.62 -6.07 -20.84
N VAL A 452 -11.07 -4.86 -20.47
CA VAL A 452 -10.74 -3.63 -21.18
C VAL A 452 -10.02 -2.69 -20.21
N GLN A 453 -8.77 -2.36 -20.53
CA GLN A 453 -7.96 -1.41 -19.78
C GLN A 453 -7.81 -0.08 -20.53
N GLY A 454 -7.99 1.03 -19.83
CA GLY A 454 -7.68 2.36 -20.33
C GLY A 454 -6.17 2.62 -20.40
N PRO A 455 -5.74 3.71 -21.05
CA PRO A 455 -4.32 4.04 -21.24
C PRO A 455 -3.54 4.35 -19.94
N GLY A 456 -4.22 4.47 -18.80
CA GLY A 456 -3.61 4.64 -17.47
C GLY A 456 -3.51 6.10 -17.00
N GLN A 457 -4.02 7.06 -17.77
CA GLN A 457 -4.19 8.44 -17.32
C GLN A 457 -5.63 8.65 -16.87
N VAL A 458 -5.81 9.15 -15.64
CA VAL A 458 -7.12 9.32 -14.98
C VAL A 458 -8.20 9.91 -15.89
N ASP A 459 -7.91 11.01 -16.58
CA ASP A 459 -8.90 11.68 -17.42
C ASP A 459 -9.24 10.88 -18.68
N ALA A 460 -8.23 10.31 -19.35
CA ALA A 460 -8.42 9.49 -20.53
C ALA A 460 -9.14 8.17 -20.19
N ASP A 461 -8.80 7.54 -19.06
CA ASP A 461 -9.48 6.33 -18.59
C ASP A 461 -10.98 6.61 -18.35
N ASN A 462 -11.30 7.72 -17.68
CA ASN A 462 -12.68 8.12 -17.44
C ASN A 462 -13.45 8.38 -18.75
N GLU A 463 -12.81 9.10 -19.68
CA GLU A 463 -13.41 9.46 -20.97
C GLU A 463 -13.67 8.23 -21.85
N LEU A 464 -12.75 7.27 -21.88
CA LEU A 464 -12.81 6.12 -22.77
C LEU A 464 -13.61 4.94 -22.17
N LEU A 465 -13.48 4.67 -20.87
CA LEU A 465 -14.08 3.47 -20.25
C LEU A 465 -15.58 3.61 -19.98
N VAL A 466 -16.08 4.83 -19.72
CA VAL A 466 -17.52 5.04 -19.48
C VAL A 466 -18.36 4.66 -20.71
N PRO A 467 -18.03 5.12 -21.93
CA PRO A 467 -18.74 4.71 -23.15
C PRO A 467 -18.53 3.23 -23.51
N VAL A 468 -17.38 2.66 -23.15
CA VAL A 468 -17.10 1.21 -23.32
C VAL A 468 -18.01 0.37 -22.43
N ALA A 469 -18.25 0.79 -21.18
CA ALA A 469 -19.15 0.08 -20.27
C ALA A 469 -20.56 -0.06 -20.86
N GLU A 470 -21.07 1.03 -21.46
CA GLU A 470 -22.35 1.05 -22.17
C GLU A 470 -22.35 0.19 -23.43
N GLU A 471 -21.26 0.22 -24.21
CA GLU A 471 -21.13 -0.55 -25.45
C GLU A 471 -21.16 -2.06 -25.20
N ALA A 472 -20.63 -2.50 -24.06
CA ALA A 472 -20.53 -3.91 -23.67
C ALA A 472 -21.66 -4.38 -22.73
N VAL A 473 -22.79 -3.67 -22.67
CA VAL A 473 -23.93 -4.05 -21.82
C VAL A 473 -24.34 -5.50 -22.10
N GLY A 474 -24.48 -6.28 -21.02
CA GLY A 474 -24.83 -7.70 -21.09
C GLY A 474 -23.64 -8.65 -21.25
N GLU A 475 -22.45 -8.17 -21.61
CA GLU A 475 -21.27 -9.03 -21.84
C GLU A 475 -20.51 -9.40 -20.57
N ARG A 476 -20.71 -8.67 -19.47
CA ARG A 476 -20.01 -8.86 -18.19
C ARG A 476 -18.48 -8.82 -18.37
N ILE A 477 -17.99 -7.74 -18.97
CA ILE A 477 -16.56 -7.44 -19.14
C ILE A 477 -15.97 -6.91 -17.83
N VAL A 478 -14.63 -6.93 -17.73
CA VAL A 478 -13.92 -6.27 -16.64
C VAL A 478 -13.37 -4.93 -17.14
N LEU A 479 -13.68 -3.84 -16.44
CA LEU A 479 -13.17 -2.50 -16.73
C LEU A 479 -11.98 -2.19 -15.84
N GLY A 480 -10.94 -1.59 -16.41
CA GLY A 480 -9.76 -1.23 -15.66
C GLY A 480 -9.00 -0.02 -16.20
N VAL A 481 -8.17 0.63 -15.41
CA VAL A 481 -7.91 0.33 -13.99
C VAL A 481 -8.54 1.35 -13.06
N CYS A 482 -9.24 0.86 -12.04
CA CYS A 482 -9.70 1.68 -10.92
C CYS A 482 -8.51 1.91 -9.97
N GLU A 483 -8.23 3.18 -9.71
CA GLU A 483 -7.29 3.67 -8.70
C GLU A 483 -8.03 4.63 -7.76
N GLU A 484 -7.39 5.02 -6.66
CA GLU A 484 -7.98 5.95 -5.67
C GLU A 484 -8.55 7.24 -6.31
N LYS A 485 -7.89 7.73 -7.36
CA LYS A 485 -8.24 9.00 -8.02
C LYS A 485 -9.44 8.89 -8.97
N ASN A 486 -9.71 7.73 -9.57
CA ASN A 486 -10.69 7.58 -10.66
C ASN A 486 -11.76 6.50 -10.40
N TYR A 487 -11.65 5.69 -9.34
CA TYR A 487 -12.55 4.56 -9.10
C TYR A 487 -14.03 4.93 -9.13
N ARG A 488 -14.41 6.12 -8.65
CA ARG A 488 -15.83 6.54 -8.57
C ARG A 488 -16.51 6.51 -9.93
N THR A 489 -15.84 7.05 -10.95
CA THR A 489 -16.38 7.13 -12.31
C THR A 489 -16.50 5.75 -12.95
N ILE A 490 -15.44 4.95 -12.87
CA ILE A 490 -15.39 3.63 -13.48
C ILE A 490 -16.36 2.67 -12.79
N VAL A 491 -16.44 2.70 -11.45
CA VAL A 491 -17.38 1.87 -10.67
C VAL A 491 -18.83 2.28 -10.93
N ALA A 492 -19.13 3.56 -11.07
CA ALA A 492 -20.47 4.02 -11.42
C ALA A 492 -20.90 3.48 -12.81
N ALA A 493 -20.00 3.52 -13.80
CA ALA A 493 -20.24 2.94 -15.12
C ALA A 493 -20.40 1.41 -15.05
N ALA A 494 -19.56 0.73 -14.27
CA ALA A 494 -19.66 -0.72 -14.07
C ALA A 494 -20.98 -1.13 -13.41
N LEU A 495 -21.47 -0.37 -12.43
CA LEU A 495 -22.77 -0.60 -11.79
C LEU A 495 -23.92 -0.38 -12.77
N ALA A 496 -23.90 0.72 -13.52
CA ALA A 496 -24.95 1.07 -14.47
C ALA A 496 -25.11 0.01 -15.58
N HIS A 497 -24.02 -0.65 -15.98
CA HIS A 497 -23.99 -1.54 -17.14
C HIS A 497 -23.68 -3.01 -16.82
N GLY A 498 -23.62 -3.39 -15.53
CA GLY A 498 -23.44 -4.79 -15.13
C GLY A 498 -22.03 -5.36 -15.33
N GLN A 499 -21.00 -4.52 -15.27
CA GLN A 499 -19.59 -4.90 -15.53
C GLN A 499 -18.80 -5.17 -14.24
N LEU A 500 -17.64 -5.81 -14.35
CA LEU A 500 -16.69 -5.97 -13.25
C LEU A 500 -15.63 -4.86 -13.29
N VAL A 501 -14.82 -4.75 -12.24
CA VAL A 501 -13.68 -3.81 -12.22
C VAL A 501 -12.38 -4.47 -11.78
N THR A 502 -11.26 -3.99 -12.30
CA THR A 502 -9.93 -4.22 -11.70
C THR A 502 -9.55 -3.04 -10.80
N ALA A 503 -9.18 -3.31 -9.55
CA ALA A 503 -8.72 -2.33 -8.56
C ALA A 503 -7.19 -2.38 -8.43
N ARG A 504 -6.50 -1.35 -8.95
CA ARG A 504 -5.03 -1.24 -8.98
C ARG A 504 -4.50 -0.42 -7.81
N THR A 505 -3.47 -0.93 -7.15
CA THR A 505 -2.76 -0.23 -6.07
C THR A 505 -1.26 -0.53 -6.08
N ALA A 506 -0.45 0.46 -5.73
CA ALA A 506 1.01 0.40 -5.74
C ALA A 506 1.60 -0.55 -4.68
N MET A 507 1.51 -1.87 -4.91
CA MET A 507 2.12 -2.94 -4.12
C MET A 507 1.92 -2.82 -2.60
N ASP A 508 0.79 -2.26 -2.15
CA ASP A 508 0.49 -2.04 -0.74
C ASP A 508 -0.84 -2.68 -0.33
N VAL A 509 -0.78 -3.58 0.66
CA VAL A 509 -1.95 -4.36 1.11
C VAL A 509 -3.01 -3.49 1.79
N ASN A 510 -2.62 -2.40 2.46
CA ASN A 510 -3.55 -1.49 3.11
C ASN A 510 -4.26 -0.64 2.06
N LEU A 511 -3.53 -0.14 1.07
CA LEU A 511 -4.13 0.57 -0.07
C LEU A 511 -5.08 -0.35 -0.84
N ALA A 512 -4.66 -1.58 -1.12
CA ALA A 512 -5.49 -2.57 -1.81
C ALA A 512 -6.79 -2.84 -1.04
N LYS A 513 -6.69 -3.02 0.29
CA LYS A 513 -7.85 -3.20 1.17
C LYS A 513 -8.74 -1.96 1.20
N GLN A 514 -8.17 -0.77 1.31
CA GLN A 514 -8.90 0.50 1.35
C GLN A 514 -9.64 0.74 0.02
N LEU A 515 -8.98 0.55 -1.12
CA LEU A 515 -9.60 0.71 -2.43
C LEU A 515 -10.77 -0.25 -2.61
N ASN A 516 -10.62 -1.53 -2.23
CA ASN A 516 -11.72 -2.49 -2.28
C ASN A 516 -12.90 -2.11 -1.39
N ILE A 517 -12.65 -1.53 -0.20
CA ILE A 517 -13.72 -1.00 0.67
C ILE A 517 -14.43 0.16 -0.05
N LEU A 518 -13.68 1.12 -0.60
CA LEU A 518 -14.25 2.27 -1.31
C LEU A 518 -15.09 1.86 -2.53
N VAL A 519 -14.64 0.87 -3.29
CA VAL A 519 -15.39 0.30 -4.43
C VAL A 519 -16.65 -0.40 -3.93
N SER A 520 -16.56 -1.18 -2.85
CA SER A 520 -17.70 -1.88 -2.26
C SER A 520 -18.74 -0.96 -1.64
N ASP A 521 -18.31 0.15 -1.02
CA ASP A 521 -19.20 1.15 -0.40
C ASP A 521 -20.06 1.88 -1.43
N MET A 522 -19.63 1.91 -2.70
CA MET A 522 -20.45 2.39 -3.82
C MET A 522 -21.53 1.39 -4.25
N GLY A 523 -21.55 0.19 -3.68
CA GLY A 523 -22.54 -0.86 -3.94
C GLY A 523 -22.09 -1.91 -4.96
N LEU A 524 -20.84 -1.86 -5.45
CA LEU A 524 -20.31 -2.94 -6.29
C LEU A 524 -19.92 -4.13 -5.40
N SER A 525 -20.50 -5.29 -5.65
CA SER A 525 -20.27 -6.48 -4.83
C SER A 525 -18.83 -6.98 -4.94
N LEU A 526 -18.29 -7.53 -3.84
CA LEU A 526 -16.89 -7.95 -3.75
C LEU A 526 -16.52 -9.10 -4.70
N ASP A 527 -17.50 -9.83 -5.23
CA ASP A 527 -17.36 -10.86 -6.27
C ASP A 527 -17.31 -10.27 -7.70
N ARG A 528 -17.29 -8.94 -7.83
CA ARG A 528 -17.11 -8.19 -9.08
C ARG A 528 -15.84 -7.35 -9.12
N ILE A 529 -14.93 -7.59 -8.17
CA ILE A 529 -13.66 -6.86 -8.04
C ILE A 529 -12.50 -7.83 -8.21
N LEU A 530 -11.63 -7.56 -9.18
CA LEU A 530 -10.32 -8.19 -9.31
C LEU A 530 -9.24 -7.26 -8.76
N MET A 531 -8.34 -7.77 -7.93
CA MET A 531 -7.26 -6.97 -7.34
C MET A 531 -6.03 -6.98 -8.26
N ASP A 532 -5.50 -5.81 -8.57
CA ASP A 532 -4.24 -5.62 -9.29
C ASP A 532 -3.22 -4.98 -8.33
N PRO A 533 -2.23 -5.74 -7.82
CA PRO A 533 -1.31 -5.24 -6.80
C PRO A 533 -0.11 -4.47 -7.37
N THR A 534 -0.14 -4.01 -8.62
CA THR A 534 0.99 -3.32 -9.28
C THR A 534 1.06 -1.84 -9.00
#